data_AF-A0A938QUS0-F1
#
_entry.id   AF-A0A938QUS0-F1
#
_cell.length_a   1.000
_cell.length_b   1.000
_cell.length_c   1.000
_cell.angle_alpha   90.00
_cell.angle_beta   90.00
_cell.angle_gamma   90.00
#
_symmetry.space_group_name_H-M   'P 1'
#
loop_
_entity.id
_entity.type
_entity.pdbx_description
1 polymer ?
#
loop_
_entity_poly.entity_id
_entity_poly.type
_entity_poly.pdbx_seq_one_letter_code
_entity_poly.pdbx_strand_id
1 'polypeptide(L)'
;MTRLPSPLRPLLVAAALVVATPSLADEPLDLNTATREQLEALPGIGPKIAADILREREENGPFGSLDDLTRVPSLSPAAISKLKALVKLTGGDQVVVQDGKIVSNDVVRKVLKRYAGEPTAREVQERAIEYVRIHPEIIDSWRLRARTNALAPRLSTDAQGNTNNGLRTVTTTGQAPQEVRTDDTGGRLSVSATWELDRLIFEPQEMAVAREGVRVANLRDRVLDEVTRRYFERRRLQVDLELAPPTDLGDRIKKELRLQELTADIDAATGGWFSQKLVESGRAPY
;
A
#
# COMPACT_ATOMS: atom_id res chain seq x y z
N MET A 1 -0.86 -87.79 3.25
CA MET A 1 0.33 -87.00 2.89
C MET A 1 -0.11 -85.89 1.94
N THR A 2 -0.49 -84.73 2.49
CA THR A 2 0.25 -83.45 2.36
C THR A 2 0.30 -82.86 0.94
N ARG A 3 -0.56 -81.86 0.66
CA ARG A 3 -0.19 -80.46 0.31
C ARG A 3 -1.40 -79.68 -0.27
N LEU A 4 -1.88 -78.70 0.50
CA LEU A 4 -2.31 -77.39 -0.02
C LEU A 4 -1.04 -76.50 -0.09
N PRO A 5 -1.03 -75.25 -0.63
CA PRO A 5 -2.07 -74.50 -1.37
C PRO A 5 -1.50 -73.75 -2.61
N SER A 6 -2.34 -72.99 -3.35
CA SER A 6 -2.02 -71.62 -3.83
C SER A 6 -3.26 -70.92 -4.41
N PRO A 7 -3.44 -69.60 -4.16
CA PRO A 7 -4.71 -68.89 -4.37
C PRO A 7 -4.81 -68.12 -5.70
N LEU A 8 -6.06 -67.74 -6.01
CA LEU A 8 -6.55 -66.96 -7.14
C LEU A 8 -5.80 -65.63 -7.34
N ARG A 9 -5.37 -65.35 -8.57
CA ARG A 9 -4.91 -64.02 -9.01
C ARG A 9 -6.11 -63.17 -9.46
N PRO A 10 -6.23 -61.90 -9.06
CA PRO A 10 -7.21 -60.99 -9.63
C PRO A 10 -6.75 -60.49 -11.00
N LEU A 11 -7.68 -60.44 -11.95
CA LEU A 11 -7.54 -59.82 -13.27
C LEU A 11 -7.47 -58.30 -13.09
N LEU A 12 -6.27 -57.73 -13.24
CA LEU A 12 -6.05 -56.29 -13.31
C LEU A 12 -6.31 -55.86 -14.77
N VAL A 13 -7.47 -55.26 -15.00
CA VAL A 13 -7.78 -54.58 -16.26
C VAL A 13 -6.90 -53.33 -16.34
N ALA A 14 -5.84 -53.40 -17.13
CA ALA A 14 -5.06 -52.24 -17.50
C ALA A 14 -5.89 -51.41 -18.50
N ALA A 15 -6.49 -50.32 -18.02
CA ALA A 15 -7.04 -49.28 -18.89
C ALA A 15 -5.86 -48.62 -19.62
N ALA A 16 -5.64 -49.01 -20.87
CA ALA A 16 -4.76 -48.29 -21.78
C ALA A 16 -5.38 -46.91 -22.04
N LEU A 17 -4.85 -45.88 -21.37
CA LEU A 17 -5.13 -44.50 -21.71
C LEU A 17 -4.53 -44.25 -23.10
N VAL A 18 -5.38 -44.30 -24.13
CA VAL A 18 -5.02 -43.80 -25.46
C VAL A 18 -4.82 -42.30 -25.32
N VAL A 19 -3.55 -41.89 -25.19
CA VAL A 19 -3.16 -40.50 -25.41
C VAL A 19 -3.37 -40.25 -26.90
N ALA A 20 -4.50 -39.63 -27.25
CA ALA A 20 -4.75 -39.15 -28.59
C ALA A 20 -3.67 -38.10 -28.91
N THR A 21 -2.72 -38.42 -29.77
CA THR A 21 -1.85 -37.42 -30.38
C THR A 21 -2.70 -36.59 -31.33
N PRO A 22 -2.95 -35.29 -31.07
CA PRO A 22 -3.63 -34.46 -32.06
C PRO A 22 -2.74 -34.38 -33.30
N SER A 23 -3.29 -34.82 -34.42
CA SER A 23 -2.68 -34.70 -35.74
C SER A 23 -2.49 -33.21 -36.07
N LEU A 24 -1.24 -32.76 -36.05
CA LEU A 24 -0.81 -31.42 -36.49
C LEU A 24 -0.93 -31.30 -38.01
N ALA A 25 -2.12 -30.97 -38.48
CA ALA A 25 -2.29 -30.33 -39.76
C ALA A 25 -3.55 -29.46 -39.69
N ASP A 26 -3.35 -28.14 -39.72
CA ASP A 26 -4.32 -27.09 -40.00
C ASP A 26 -4.99 -26.32 -38.84
N GLU A 27 -4.63 -26.58 -37.57
CA GLU A 27 -5.09 -25.71 -36.47
C GLU A 27 -4.01 -24.70 -36.04
N PRO A 28 -4.31 -23.38 -35.99
CA PRO A 28 -3.34 -22.38 -35.55
C PRO A 28 -2.87 -22.67 -34.12
N LEU A 29 -1.55 -22.71 -33.93
CA LEU A 29 -0.95 -23.04 -32.64
C LEU A 29 -1.08 -21.88 -31.67
N ASP A 30 -1.56 -22.12 -30.46
CA ASP A 30 -1.64 -21.08 -29.44
C ASP A 30 -0.27 -20.81 -28.83
N LEU A 31 0.24 -19.58 -28.91
CA LEU A 31 1.50 -19.27 -28.23
C LEU A 31 1.37 -19.51 -26.75
N ASN A 32 0.42 -18.90 -26.05
CA ASN A 32 0.46 -18.87 -24.58
C ASN A 32 0.42 -20.26 -23.91
N THR A 33 -0.09 -21.27 -24.62
CA THR A 33 -0.18 -22.66 -24.13
C THR A 33 0.76 -23.64 -24.85
N ALA A 34 1.43 -23.24 -25.93
CA ALA A 34 2.30 -24.13 -26.70
C ALA A 34 3.52 -24.60 -25.90
N THR A 35 3.82 -25.89 -25.99
CA THR A 35 5.05 -26.51 -25.47
C THR A 35 6.25 -26.17 -26.36
N ARG A 36 7.47 -26.43 -25.86
CA ARG A 36 8.71 -26.20 -26.60
C ARG A 36 8.69 -26.92 -27.96
N GLU A 37 8.28 -28.18 -27.96
CA GLU A 37 8.25 -29.03 -29.15
C GLU A 37 7.25 -28.53 -30.19
N GLN A 38 6.11 -28.00 -29.71
CA GLN A 38 5.10 -27.40 -30.58
C GLN A 38 5.57 -26.07 -31.19
N LEU A 39 6.30 -25.26 -30.43
CA LEU A 39 6.90 -24.02 -30.95
C LEU A 39 7.98 -24.31 -31.99
N GLU A 40 8.82 -25.32 -31.77
CA GLU A 40 9.86 -25.74 -32.72
C GLU A 40 9.30 -26.32 -34.03
N ALA A 41 8.05 -26.80 -34.02
CA ALA A 41 7.35 -27.25 -35.23
C ALA A 41 6.94 -26.10 -36.16
N LEU A 42 7.03 -24.83 -35.71
CA LEU A 42 6.68 -23.67 -36.52
C LEU A 42 7.81 -23.25 -37.47
N PRO A 43 7.49 -22.85 -38.72
CA PRO A 43 8.50 -22.49 -39.70
C PRO A 43 9.27 -21.24 -39.26
N GLY A 44 10.58 -21.40 -39.05
CA GLY A 44 11.46 -20.31 -38.62
C GLY A 44 11.63 -20.15 -37.11
N ILE A 45 11.07 -21.07 -36.30
CA ILE A 45 11.35 -21.17 -34.87
C ILE A 45 12.30 -22.34 -34.63
N GLY A 46 13.56 -22.03 -34.31
CA GLY A 46 14.52 -23.02 -33.82
C GLY A 46 14.48 -23.16 -32.29
N PRO A 47 15.23 -24.12 -31.71
CA PRO A 47 15.25 -24.39 -30.27
C PRO A 47 15.62 -23.17 -29.42
N LYS A 48 16.51 -22.31 -29.94
CA LYS A 48 16.88 -21.05 -29.30
C LYS A 48 15.68 -20.08 -29.20
N ILE A 49 14.92 -19.94 -30.28
CA ILE A 49 13.76 -19.04 -30.34
C ILE A 49 12.62 -19.59 -29.47
N ALA A 50 12.37 -20.90 -29.52
CA ALA A 50 11.38 -21.53 -28.66
C ALA A 50 11.71 -21.34 -27.16
N ALA A 51 12.98 -21.51 -26.78
CA ALA A 51 13.43 -21.24 -25.42
C ALA A 51 13.27 -19.76 -25.02
N ASP A 52 13.60 -18.83 -25.92
CA ASP A 52 13.43 -17.40 -25.66
C ASP A 52 11.95 -17.01 -25.54
N ILE A 53 11.05 -17.61 -26.33
CA ILE A 53 9.60 -17.40 -26.22
C ILE A 53 9.08 -17.89 -24.87
N LEU A 54 9.52 -19.06 -24.39
CA LEU A 54 9.13 -19.58 -23.08
C LEU A 54 9.67 -18.70 -21.95
N ARG A 55 10.94 -18.30 -22.02
CA ARG A 55 11.55 -17.37 -21.05
C ARG A 55 10.78 -16.05 -21.00
N GLU A 56 10.41 -15.50 -22.14
CA GLU A 56 9.62 -14.26 -22.21
C GLU A 56 8.26 -14.42 -21.53
N ARG A 57 7.62 -15.59 -21.62
CA ARG A 57 6.37 -15.87 -20.89
C ARG A 57 6.57 -15.96 -19.39
N GLU A 58 7.66 -16.56 -18.96
CA GLU A 58 8.00 -16.72 -17.54
C GLU A 58 8.37 -15.37 -16.90
N GLU A 59 9.12 -14.54 -17.61
CA GLU A 59 9.64 -13.26 -17.09
C GLU A 59 8.65 -12.11 -17.25
N ASN A 60 8.00 -11.99 -18.41
CA ASN A 60 7.17 -10.83 -18.80
C ASN A 60 5.67 -11.17 -18.91
N GLY A 61 5.27 -12.41 -18.59
CA GLY A 61 3.90 -12.87 -18.62
C GLY A 61 3.41 -13.27 -20.03
N PRO A 62 2.13 -13.71 -20.15
CA PRO A 62 1.58 -14.18 -21.42
C PRO A 62 1.59 -13.09 -22.50
N PHE A 63 1.72 -13.50 -23.77
CA PHE A 63 1.59 -12.59 -24.91
C PHE A 63 0.14 -12.13 -25.04
N GLY A 64 -0.06 -10.80 -25.04
CA GLY A 64 -1.38 -10.19 -25.20
C GLY A 64 -1.70 -9.82 -26.65
N SER A 65 -0.69 -9.72 -27.49
CA SER A 65 -0.85 -9.48 -28.93
C SER A 65 0.23 -10.22 -29.73
N LEU A 66 -0.01 -10.42 -31.02
CA LEU A 66 1.03 -10.94 -31.92
C LEU A 66 2.17 -9.94 -32.13
N ASP A 67 1.97 -8.65 -31.81
CA ASP A 67 3.02 -7.63 -31.86
C ASP A 67 3.97 -7.71 -30.65
N ASP A 68 3.51 -8.30 -29.54
CA ASP A 68 4.32 -8.56 -28.35
C ASP A 68 5.47 -9.57 -28.63
N LEU A 69 5.44 -10.27 -29.79
CA LEU A 69 6.54 -11.11 -30.28
C LEU A 69 7.82 -10.32 -30.59
N THR A 70 7.71 -9.00 -30.79
CA THR A 70 8.88 -8.12 -30.95
C THR A 70 9.74 -8.00 -29.69
N ARG A 71 9.21 -8.36 -28.52
CA ARG A 71 9.96 -8.43 -27.27
C ARG A 71 10.99 -9.55 -27.25
N VAL A 72 10.80 -10.58 -28.06
CA VAL A 72 11.71 -11.73 -28.13
C VAL A 72 12.93 -11.37 -28.99
N PRO A 73 14.13 -11.24 -28.42
CA PRO A 73 15.30 -10.67 -29.12
C PRO A 73 15.80 -11.51 -30.30
N SER A 74 15.51 -12.82 -30.29
CA SER A 74 15.93 -13.76 -31.35
C SER A 74 14.93 -13.87 -32.51
N LEU A 75 13.83 -13.11 -32.50
CA LEU A 75 12.79 -13.14 -33.54
C LEU A 75 13.00 -12.00 -34.56
N SER A 76 13.22 -12.37 -35.83
CA SER A 76 13.32 -11.39 -36.92
C SER A 76 11.94 -10.92 -37.40
N PRO A 77 11.79 -9.69 -37.92
CA PRO A 77 10.52 -9.21 -38.46
C PRO A 77 9.92 -10.11 -39.55
N ALA A 78 10.78 -10.70 -40.40
CA ALA A 78 10.37 -11.62 -41.45
C ALA A 78 9.82 -12.95 -40.88
N ALA A 79 10.36 -13.43 -39.76
CA ALA A 79 9.84 -14.60 -39.06
C ALA A 79 8.50 -14.29 -38.39
N ILE A 80 8.38 -13.12 -37.73
CA ILE A 80 7.12 -12.67 -37.12
C ILE A 80 5.99 -12.61 -38.15
N SER A 81 6.23 -12.05 -39.34
CA SER A 81 5.22 -12.00 -40.41
C SER A 81 4.73 -13.37 -40.86
N LYS A 82 5.62 -14.37 -40.92
CA LYS A 82 5.24 -15.76 -41.28
C LYS A 82 4.48 -16.46 -40.16
N LEU A 83 4.85 -16.19 -38.92
CA LEU A 83 4.22 -16.77 -37.73
C LEU A 83 2.82 -16.21 -37.48
N LYS A 84 2.59 -14.92 -37.79
CA LYS A 84 1.28 -14.28 -37.65
C LYS A 84 0.15 -15.00 -38.39
N ALA A 85 0.45 -15.76 -39.44
CA ALA A 85 -0.53 -16.54 -40.19
C ALA A 85 -0.82 -17.94 -39.62
N LEU A 86 0.02 -18.45 -38.71
CA LEU A 86 0.01 -19.86 -38.25
C LEU A 86 -0.29 -20.01 -36.75
N VAL A 87 -0.54 -18.91 -36.06
CA VAL A 87 -0.48 -18.84 -34.61
C VAL A 87 -1.68 -18.06 -34.06
N LYS A 88 -2.26 -18.56 -32.98
CA LYS A 88 -3.33 -17.90 -32.21
C LYS A 88 -2.86 -17.56 -30.79
N LEU A 89 -3.66 -16.80 -30.06
CA LEU A 89 -3.48 -16.54 -28.63
C LEU A 89 -4.77 -16.94 -27.92
N THR A 90 -4.77 -18.05 -27.17
CA THR A 90 -5.89 -18.41 -26.28
C THR A 90 -5.55 -17.89 -24.89
N GLY A 91 -6.43 -17.07 -24.32
CA GLY A 91 -6.18 -16.41 -23.02
C GLY A 91 -5.38 -15.10 -23.10
N GLY A 92 -5.07 -14.62 -24.30
CA GLY A 92 -4.50 -13.29 -24.55
C GLY A 92 -5.53 -12.21 -24.81
N ASP A 93 -6.81 -12.40 -24.48
CA ASP A 93 -7.84 -11.33 -24.48
C ASP A 93 -9.11 -11.87 -23.78
N GLN A 94 -9.25 -11.69 -22.46
CA GLN A 94 -10.59 -11.83 -21.87
C GLN A 94 -11.42 -10.63 -22.33
N VAL A 95 -12.14 -10.84 -23.43
CA VAL A 95 -13.15 -9.94 -23.96
C VAL A 95 -14.27 -9.83 -22.92
N VAL A 96 -14.31 -8.74 -22.17
CA VAL A 96 -15.47 -8.40 -21.34
C VAL A 96 -16.53 -7.83 -22.28
N VAL A 97 -17.58 -8.61 -22.53
CA VAL A 97 -18.74 -8.17 -23.29
C VAL A 97 -19.62 -7.32 -22.38
N GLN A 98 -19.73 -6.02 -22.66
CA GLN A 98 -20.87 -5.21 -22.27
C GLN A 98 -21.62 -4.82 -23.56
N ASP A 99 -22.93 -5.09 -23.60
CA ASP A 99 -23.84 -4.66 -24.66
C ASP A 99 -23.45 -5.07 -26.11
N GLY A 100 -22.91 -6.27 -26.29
CA GLY A 100 -22.67 -6.85 -27.61
C GLY A 100 -21.51 -6.24 -28.41
N LYS A 101 -20.68 -5.38 -27.81
CA LYS A 101 -19.44 -4.87 -28.41
C LYS A 101 -18.22 -5.60 -27.83
N ILE A 102 -17.41 -6.17 -28.72
CA ILE A 102 -16.12 -6.78 -28.38
C ILE A 102 -15.13 -5.65 -28.11
N VAL A 103 -14.74 -5.45 -26.85
CA VAL A 103 -13.65 -4.53 -26.49
C VAL A 103 -12.40 -5.37 -26.23
N SER A 104 -11.46 -5.33 -27.17
CA SER A 104 -10.15 -5.97 -26.99
C SER A 104 -9.34 -5.27 -25.90
N ASN A 105 -8.58 -6.02 -25.11
CA ASN A 105 -7.68 -5.52 -24.07
C ASN A 105 -6.61 -4.58 -24.65
N ASP A 106 -6.31 -4.67 -25.94
CA ASP A 106 -5.50 -3.67 -26.66
C ASP A 106 -6.12 -2.26 -26.62
N VAL A 107 -7.45 -2.14 -26.74
CA VAL A 107 -8.17 -0.86 -26.60
C VAL A 107 -8.02 -0.33 -25.18
N VAL A 108 -8.19 -1.21 -24.17
CA VAL A 108 -8.00 -0.85 -22.75
C VAL A 108 -6.58 -0.36 -22.51
N ARG A 109 -5.56 -1.09 -23.00
CA ARG A 109 -4.15 -0.73 -22.88
C ARG A 109 -3.84 0.60 -23.56
N LYS A 110 -4.39 0.84 -24.76
CA LYS A 110 -4.22 2.09 -25.51
C LYS A 110 -4.86 3.28 -24.78
N VAL A 111 -6.06 3.10 -24.23
CA VAL A 111 -6.75 4.11 -23.42
C VAL A 111 -5.96 4.39 -22.14
N LEU A 112 -5.50 3.37 -21.42
CA LEU A 112 -4.68 3.55 -20.21
C LEU A 112 -3.36 4.26 -20.49
N LYS A 113 -2.69 3.92 -21.60
CA LYS A 113 -1.43 4.56 -22.03
C LYS A 113 -1.60 6.05 -22.33
N ARG A 114 -2.75 6.45 -22.88
CA ARG A 114 -3.06 7.87 -23.15
C ARG A 114 -3.00 8.71 -21.88
N TYR A 115 -3.34 8.14 -20.73
CA TYR A 115 -3.34 8.86 -19.45
C TYR A 115 -2.21 8.42 -18.50
N ALA A 116 -1.12 7.86 -19.02
CA ALA A 116 0.04 7.46 -18.22
C ALA A 116 0.85 8.64 -17.66
N GLY A 117 0.69 9.85 -18.22
CA GLY A 117 1.35 11.07 -17.75
C GLY A 117 0.59 11.83 -16.67
N GLU A 118 -0.61 11.39 -16.29
CA GLU A 118 -1.35 12.02 -15.19
C GLU A 118 -0.82 11.52 -13.83
N PRO A 119 -0.92 12.34 -12.75
CA PRO A 119 -0.56 11.92 -11.41
C PRO A 119 -1.29 10.66 -10.99
N THR A 120 -0.59 9.74 -10.35
CA THR A 120 -1.16 8.51 -9.81
C THR A 120 -2.01 8.81 -8.57
N ALA A 121 -2.96 7.93 -8.24
CA ALA A 121 -3.77 8.04 -7.03
C ALA A 121 -2.90 8.21 -5.77
N ARG A 122 -1.76 7.51 -5.71
CA ARG A 122 -0.80 7.58 -4.61
C ARG A 122 -0.19 8.98 -4.47
N GLU A 123 0.28 9.58 -5.56
CA GLU A 123 0.87 10.91 -5.52
C GLU A 123 -0.17 11.97 -5.11
N VAL A 124 -1.42 11.83 -5.58
CA VAL A 124 -2.53 12.70 -5.16
C VAL A 124 -2.82 12.54 -3.67
N GLN A 125 -2.85 11.31 -3.16
CA GLN A 125 -3.04 11.02 -1.73
C GLN A 125 -1.91 11.61 -0.87
N GLU A 126 -0.65 11.42 -1.28
CA GLU A 126 0.52 11.96 -0.59
C GLU A 126 0.44 13.49 -0.51
N ARG A 127 0.09 14.15 -1.62
CA ARG A 127 -0.09 15.60 -1.66
C ARG A 127 -1.28 16.07 -0.81
N ALA A 128 -2.39 15.33 -0.79
CA ALA A 128 -3.54 15.68 0.02
C ALA A 128 -3.23 15.62 1.52
N ILE A 129 -2.49 14.59 1.97
CA ILE A 129 -2.00 14.50 3.36
C ILE A 129 -1.08 15.67 3.69
N GLU A 130 -0.14 15.98 2.79
CA GLU A 130 0.82 17.08 2.94
C GLU A 130 0.11 18.44 3.08
N TYR A 131 -0.88 18.71 2.21
CA TYR A 131 -1.66 19.94 2.22
C TYR A 131 -2.44 20.14 3.52
N VAL A 132 -3.05 19.06 4.05
CA VAL A 132 -3.78 19.07 5.32
C VAL A 132 -2.83 19.06 6.53
N ARG A 133 -1.50 19.02 6.31
CA ARG A 133 -0.43 19.03 7.34
C ARG A 133 -0.56 17.92 8.39
N ILE A 134 -1.00 16.73 7.98
CA ILE A 134 -1.14 15.58 8.89
C ILE A 134 0.16 14.76 8.88
N HIS A 135 1.07 15.03 9.82
CA HIS A 135 2.31 14.24 9.98
C HIS A 135 2.20 13.22 11.13
N PRO A 136 2.32 11.91 10.85
CA PRO A 136 2.18 10.85 11.87
C PRO A 136 3.30 10.86 12.92
N GLU A 137 4.49 11.36 12.57
CA GLU A 137 5.68 11.42 13.43
C GLU A 137 5.46 12.27 14.69
N ILE A 138 4.55 13.23 14.60
CA ILE A 138 4.20 14.12 15.71
C ILE A 138 3.61 13.31 16.88
N ILE A 139 2.78 12.30 16.59
CA ILE A 139 2.11 11.45 17.59
C ILE A 139 3.14 10.60 18.36
N ASP A 140 4.14 10.04 17.68
CA ASP A 140 5.18 9.23 18.32
C ASP A 140 6.14 10.08 19.16
N SER A 141 6.47 11.30 18.70
CA SER A 141 7.28 12.23 19.48
C SER A 141 6.59 12.69 20.77
N TRP A 142 5.26 12.72 20.80
CA TRP A 142 4.47 13.07 21.98
C TRP A 142 4.46 11.95 23.01
N ARG A 143 4.39 10.68 22.57
CA ARG A 143 4.51 9.50 23.43
C ARG A 143 5.87 9.42 24.12
N LEU A 144 6.95 9.67 23.37
CA LEU A 144 8.30 9.60 23.92
C LEU A 144 8.52 10.68 25.00
N ARG A 145 8.07 11.91 24.74
CA ARG A 145 8.19 13.05 25.67
C ARG A 145 7.35 12.88 26.94
N ALA A 146 6.15 12.29 26.83
CA ALA A 146 5.32 11.97 27.99
C ALA A 146 6.02 10.98 28.93
N ARG A 147 6.62 9.91 28.38
CA ARG A 147 7.35 8.88 29.15
C ARG A 147 8.59 9.44 29.85
N THR A 148 9.34 10.34 29.21
CA THR A 148 10.53 10.95 29.82
C THR A 148 10.17 11.97 30.90
N ASN A 149 9.07 12.70 30.74
CA ASN A 149 8.61 13.68 31.74
C ASN A 149 8.08 13.02 33.03
N ALA A 150 7.50 11.82 32.93
CA ALA A 150 7.06 11.05 34.10
C ALA A 150 8.21 10.52 34.98
N LEU A 151 9.43 10.47 34.45
CA LEU A 151 10.63 9.98 35.17
C LEU A 151 11.39 11.10 35.90
N ALA A 152 11.07 12.37 35.63
CA ALA A 152 11.75 13.50 36.24
C ALA A 152 11.20 13.74 37.67
N PRO A 153 12.02 13.61 38.72
CA PRO A 153 11.57 13.92 40.06
C PRO A 153 11.32 15.41 40.21
N ARG A 154 10.34 15.76 41.05
CA ARG A 154 10.23 17.13 41.55
C ARG A 154 11.28 17.33 42.63
N LEU A 155 12.13 18.32 42.43
CA LEU A 155 13.14 18.74 43.41
C LEU A 155 12.55 19.86 44.25
N SER A 156 12.48 19.64 45.56
CA SER A 156 12.16 20.66 46.55
C SER A 156 13.37 20.88 47.46
N THR A 157 13.61 22.13 47.82
CA THR A 157 14.69 22.52 48.73
C THR A 157 14.08 23.33 49.86
N ASP A 158 14.20 22.83 51.07
CA ASP A 158 13.69 23.46 52.28
C ASP A 158 14.89 23.81 53.18
N ALA A 159 14.98 25.07 53.60
CA ALA A 159 16.01 25.55 54.51
C ALA A 159 15.34 26.02 55.80
N GLN A 160 15.57 25.29 56.89
CA GLN A 160 14.98 25.60 58.19
C GLN A 160 16.07 26.02 59.17
N GLY A 161 16.04 27.28 59.60
CA GLY A 161 16.85 27.79 60.69
C GLY A 161 16.10 27.65 62.00
N ASN A 162 16.73 27.03 63.00
CA ASN A 162 16.21 27.00 64.36
C ASN A 162 17.10 27.86 65.26
N THR A 163 16.50 28.83 65.92
CA THR A 163 17.08 29.58 67.04
C THR A 163 16.13 29.43 68.21
N ASN A 164 16.25 28.30 68.91
CA ASN A 164 15.55 28.07 70.16
C ASN A 164 16.55 28.19 71.31
N ASN A 165 16.40 29.26 72.08
CA ASN A 165 17.10 29.41 73.35
C ASN A 165 16.13 29.05 74.47
N GLY A 166 16.20 27.80 74.93
CA GLY A 166 15.33 27.27 75.97
C GLY A 166 16.12 26.81 77.18
N LEU A 167 15.68 27.21 78.37
CA LEU A 167 16.18 26.65 79.62
C LEU A 167 15.54 25.27 79.81
N ARG A 168 16.36 24.20 79.89
CA ARG A 168 15.91 22.89 80.32
C ARG A 168 16.43 22.61 81.71
N THR A 169 15.52 22.41 82.66
CA THR A 169 15.84 21.93 84.00
C THR A 169 15.84 20.42 83.96
N VAL A 170 17.02 19.81 84.07
CA VAL A 170 17.16 18.35 84.12
C VAL A 170 17.26 17.95 85.58
N THR A 171 16.23 17.26 86.08
CA THR A 171 16.22 16.75 87.44
C THR A 171 16.69 15.29 87.42
N THR A 172 17.94 15.07 87.79
CA THR A 172 18.47 13.72 88.05
C THR A 172 18.22 13.38 89.52
N THR A 173 17.53 12.27 89.78
CA THR A 173 17.08 11.86 91.11
C THR A 173 18.24 11.83 92.11
N GLY A 174 18.18 12.71 93.11
CA GLY A 174 19.11 12.75 94.25
C GLY A 174 20.04 13.96 94.31
N GLN A 175 20.04 14.86 93.32
CA GLN A 175 20.77 16.15 93.40
C GLN A 175 19.88 17.34 93.00
N ALA A 176 20.21 18.52 93.53
CA ALA A 176 19.46 19.75 93.29
C ALA A 176 19.37 20.06 91.79
N PRO A 177 18.19 20.50 91.29
CA PRO A 177 17.98 20.73 89.87
C PRO A 177 19.00 21.75 89.35
N GLN A 178 19.69 21.40 88.27
CA GLN A 178 20.59 22.33 87.57
C GLN A 178 19.92 22.79 86.27
N GLU A 179 19.90 24.11 86.09
CA GLU A 179 19.46 24.72 84.83
C GLU A 179 20.59 24.61 83.81
N VAL A 180 20.37 23.84 82.76
CA VAL A 180 21.30 23.78 81.63
C VAL A 180 20.68 24.58 80.49
N ARG A 181 21.33 25.71 80.16
CA ARG A 181 20.98 26.51 78.98
C ARG A 181 21.61 25.84 77.76
N THR A 182 20.79 25.30 76.86
CA THR A 182 21.26 24.69 75.62
C THR A 182 21.02 25.67 74.48
N ASP A 183 22.10 26.22 73.91
CA ASP A 183 22.05 27.10 72.74
C ASP A 183 22.30 26.27 71.48
N ASP A 184 21.26 25.59 70.99
CA ASP A 184 21.32 24.88 69.71
C ASP A 184 20.84 25.83 68.60
N THR A 185 21.74 26.72 68.16
CA THR A 185 21.56 27.44 66.90
C THR A 185 22.02 26.55 65.75
N GLY A 186 21.06 25.99 65.03
CA GLY A 186 21.32 25.05 63.93
C GLY A 186 20.42 25.31 62.74
N GLY A 187 21.02 25.38 61.55
CA GLY A 187 20.30 25.40 60.28
C GLY A 187 20.35 24.04 59.61
N ARG A 188 19.20 23.55 59.10
CA ARG A 188 19.12 22.32 58.31
C ARG A 188 18.64 22.67 56.90
N LEU A 189 19.47 22.37 55.90
CA LEU A 189 19.07 22.35 54.50
C LEU A 189 18.65 20.91 54.15
N SER A 190 17.41 20.73 53.73
CA SER A 190 16.92 19.46 53.19
C SER A 190 16.60 19.64 51.71
N VAL A 191 17.24 18.82 50.88
CA VAL A 191 16.88 18.65 49.48
C VAL A 191 16.10 17.35 49.39
N SER A 192 14.87 17.40 48.88
CA SER A 192 14.02 16.24 48.67
C SER A 192 13.72 16.09 47.18
N ALA A 193 13.77 14.85 46.71
CA ALA A 193 13.39 14.47 45.36
C ALA A 193 12.17 13.55 45.46
N THR A 194 11.06 13.94 44.83
CA THR A 194 9.80 13.18 44.87
C THR A 194 9.51 12.65 43.47
N TRP A 195 9.42 11.32 43.35
CA TRP A 195 9.01 10.63 42.12
C TRP A 195 7.52 10.27 42.20
N GLU A 196 6.75 10.74 41.23
CA GLU A 196 5.32 10.42 41.10
C GLU A 196 5.17 9.18 40.20
N LEU A 197 5.48 8.00 40.76
CA LEU A 197 5.44 6.70 40.06
C LEU A 197 4.01 6.24 39.69
N ASP A 198 2.99 6.92 40.19
CA ASP A 198 1.59 6.78 39.79
C ASP A 198 1.32 7.36 38.39
N ARG A 199 2.07 8.41 37.98
CA ARG A 199 2.03 8.95 36.61
C ARG A 199 2.60 8.00 35.56
N LEU A 200 3.43 7.05 35.99
CA LEU A 200 4.00 6.01 35.12
C LEU A 200 2.94 4.99 34.66
N ILE A 201 1.78 4.95 35.32
CA ILE A 201 0.73 3.96 35.03
C ILE A 201 -0.41 4.58 34.20
N PHE A 202 -0.74 5.87 34.31
CA PHE A 202 -1.70 6.54 33.41
C PHE A 202 -1.70 8.07 33.65
N GLU A 203 -1.16 8.89 32.74
CA GLU A 203 -1.26 10.36 32.84
C GLU A 203 -2.52 10.86 32.08
N PRO A 204 -3.41 11.67 32.70
CA PRO A 204 -4.62 12.20 32.05
C PRO A 204 -4.37 13.00 30.76
N GLN A 205 -3.15 13.53 30.58
CA GLN A 205 -2.73 14.19 29.34
C GLN A 205 -2.54 13.20 28.17
N GLU A 206 -2.23 11.92 28.44
CA GLU A 206 -2.21 10.88 27.40
C GLU A 206 -3.60 10.65 26.81
N MET A 207 -4.68 10.81 27.60
CA MET A 207 -6.05 10.72 27.07
C MET A 207 -6.41 11.90 26.15
N ALA A 208 -5.87 13.10 26.39
CA ALA A 208 -6.06 14.23 25.48
C ALA A 208 -5.26 14.03 24.18
N VAL A 209 -4.02 13.56 24.28
CA VAL A 209 -3.15 13.25 23.13
C VAL A 209 -3.68 12.06 22.32
N ALA A 210 -4.19 11.02 22.97
CA ALA A 210 -4.81 9.87 22.29
C ALA A 210 -6.11 10.28 21.58
N ARG A 211 -6.95 11.10 22.21
CA ARG A 211 -8.16 11.65 21.56
C ARG A 211 -7.81 12.53 20.37
N GLU A 212 -6.76 13.34 20.46
CA GLU A 212 -6.29 14.16 19.34
C GLU A 212 -5.69 13.32 18.21
N GLY A 213 -4.89 12.31 18.55
CA GLY A 213 -4.36 11.35 17.57
C GLY A 213 -5.45 10.62 16.80
N VAL A 214 -6.53 10.20 17.49
CA VAL A 214 -7.71 9.60 16.85
C VAL A 214 -8.42 10.61 15.94
N ARG A 215 -8.55 11.88 16.35
CA ARG A 215 -9.15 12.93 15.49
C ARG A 215 -8.34 13.17 14.21
N VAL A 216 -7.02 13.25 14.33
CA VAL A 216 -6.09 13.44 13.20
C VAL A 216 -6.10 12.24 12.26
N ALA A 217 -6.11 11.01 12.80
CA ALA A 217 -6.23 9.79 12.02
C ALA A 217 -7.57 9.73 11.26
N ASN A 218 -8.69 9.99 11.95
CA ASN A 218 -10.01 10.01 11.32
C ASN A 218 -10.14 11.11 10.24
N LEU A 219 -9.46 12.25 10.41
CA LEU A 219 -9.42 13.29 9.37
C LEU A 219 -8.62 12.79 8.16
N ARG A 220 -7.47 12.17 8.38
CA ARG A 220 -6.64 11.59 7.32
C ARG A 220 -7.43 10.56 6.50
N ASP A 221 -8.07 9.61 7.18
CA ASP A 221 -8.80 8.54 6.50
C ASP A 221 -9.94 9.10 5.65
N ARG A 222 -10.68 10.09 6.17
CA ARG A 222 -11.74 10.78 5.39
C ARG A 222 -11.21 11.53 4.18
N VAL A 223 -10.09 12.25 4.33
CA VAL A 223 -9.47 12.98 3.21
C VAL A 223 -9.00 11.99 2.14
N LEU A 224 -8.35 10.90 2.55
CA LEU A 224 -7.88 9.87 1.64
C LEU A 224 -9.04 9.18 0.91
N ASP A 225 -10.10 8.82 1.61
CA ASP A 225 -11.28 8.19 1.00
C ASP A 225 -11.94 9.11 -0.02
N GLU A 226 -12.16 10.38 0.33
CA GLU A 226 -12.77 11.37 -0.58
C GLU A 226 -11.90 11.57 -1.82
N VAL A 227 -10.61 11.84 -1.65
CA VAL A 227 -9.67 12.04 -2.77
C VAL A 227 -9.58 10.82 -3.67
N THR A 228 -9.50 9.62 -3.09
CA THR A 228 -9.45 8.36 -3.83
C THR A 228 -10.71 8.16 -4.64
N ARG A 229 -11.87 8.40 -4.02
CA ARG A 229 -13.16 8.31 -4.68
C ARG A 229 -13.25 9.28 -5.86
N ARG A 230 -12.93 10.57 -5.66
CA ARG A 230 -12.97 11.59 -6.72
C ARG A 230 -12.00 11.29 -7.85
N TYR A 231 -10.79 10.83 -7.52
CA TYR A 231 -9.80 10.39 -8.51
C TYR A 231 -10.33 9.26 -9.40
N PHE A 232 -10.92 8.22 -8.82
CA PHE A 232 -11.44 7.10 -9.61
C PHE A 232 -12.77 7.44 -10.32
N GLU A 233 -13.61 8.31 -9.76
CA GLU A 233 -14.76 8.87 -10.48
C GLU A 233 -14.31 9.62 -11.74
N ARG A 234 -13.29 10.48 -11.62
CA ARG A 234 -12.68 11.20 -12.75
C ARG A 234 -12.15 10.21 -13.78
N ARG A 235 -11.41 9.20 -13.32
CA ARG A 235 -10.80 8.21 -14.22
C ARG A 235 -11.82 7.38 -14.98
N ARG A 236 -12.92 6.98 -14.33
CA ARG A 236 -14.01 6.26 -15.00
C ARG A 236 -14.67 7.13 -16.05
N LEU A 237 -14.92 8.40 -15.75
CA LEU A 237 -15.54 9.33 -16.69
C LEU A 237 -14.66 9.61 -17.92
N GLN A 238 -13.34 9.72 -17.73
CA GLN A 238 -12.38 9.82 -18.85
C GLN A 238 -12.40 8.59 -19.75
N VAL A 239 -12.47 7.40 -19.15
CA VAL A 239 -12.55 6.14 -19.91
C VAL A 239 -13.88 6.05 -20.66
N ASP A 240 -14.98 6.43 -20.02
CA ASP A 240 -16.32 6.45 -20.61
C ASP A 240 -16.41 7.41 -21.81
N LEU A 241 -15.87 8.63 -21.68
CA LEU A 241 -15.79 9.60 -22.77
C LEU A 241 -14.99 9.09 -23.99
N GLU A 242 -13.98 8.25 -23.76
CA GLU A 242 -13.13 7.69 -24.82
C GLU A 242 -13.73 6.44 -25.47
N LEU A 243 -14.31 5.54 -24.67
CA LEU A 243 -14.88 4.28 -25.16
C LEU A 243 -16.27 4.48 -25.79
N ALA A 244 -17.07 5.41 -25.24
CA ALA A 244 -18.43 5.68 -25.65
C ALA A 244 -18.68 7.21 -25.70
N PRO A 245 -18.04 7.93 -26.65
CA PRO A 245 -18.25 9.36 -26.77
C PRO A 245 -19.73 9.66 -27.03
N PRO A 246 -20.37 10.53 -26.22
CA PRO A 246 -21.78 10.88 -26.39
C PRO A 246 -22.02 11.54 -27.74
N THR A 247 -23.06 11.07 -28.44
CA THR A 247 -23.50 11.61 -29.74
C THR A 247 -24.23 12.95 -29.58
N ASP A 248 -24.93 13.14 -28.46
CA ASP A 248 -25.56 14.40 -28.11
C ASP A 248 -24.54 15.41 -27.56
N LEU A 249 -24.60 16.64 -28.09
CA LEU A 249 -23.72 17.73 -27.68
C LEU A 249 -23.98 18.16 -26.23
N GLY A 250 -25.24 18.14 -25.79
CA GLY A 250 -25.61 18.48 -24.42
C GLY A 250 -25.00 17.51 -23.42
N ASP A 251 -25.13 16.21 -23.67
CA ASP A 251 -24.53 15.18 -22.81
C ASP A 251 -23.00 15.19 -22.84
N ARG A 252 -22.39 15.53 -23.97
CA ARG A 252 -20.94 15.77 -24.04
C ARG A 252 -20.52 16.89 -23.11
N ILE A 253 -21.17 18.05 -23.20
CA ILE A 253 -20.85 19.22 -22.35
C ILE A 253 -21.04 18.87 -20.87
N LYS A 254 -22.12 18.17 -20.49
CA LYS A 254 -22.34 17.74 -19.10
C LYS A 254 -21.21 16.86 -18.57
N LYS A 255 -20.75 15.88 -19.37
CA LYS A 255 -19.65 15.00 -18.97
C LYS A 255 -18.32 15.75 -18.86
N GLU A 256 -18.03 16.68 -19.77
CA GLU A 256 -16.84 17.53 -19.68
C GLU A 256 -16.90 18.43 -18.43
N LEU A 257 -18.03 19.08 -18.16
CA LEU A 257 -18.23 19.86 -16.94
C LEU A 257 -18.09 19.01 -15.68
N ARG A 258 -18.57 17.77 -15.68
CA ARG A 258 -18.36 16.84 -14.56
C ARG A 258 -16.89 16.47 -14.38
N LEU A 259 -16.12 16.37 -15.47
CA LEU A 259 -14.67 16.14 -15.40
C LEU A 259 -13.95 17.35 -14.77
N GLN A 260 -14.37 18.56 -15.14
CA GLN A 260 -13.88 19.81 -14.55
C GLN A 260 -14.22 19.91 -13.06
N GLU A 261 -15.46 19.58 -12.66
CA GLU A 261 -15.91 19.54 -11.28
C GLU A 261 -15.05 18.57 -10.44
N LEU A 262 -14.85 17.35 -10.94
CA LEU A 262 -14.02 16.35 -10.24
C LEU A 262 -12.56 16.77 -10.12
N THR A 263 -12.04 17.48 -11.13
CA THR A 263 -10.67 18.02 -11.09
C THR A 263 -10.57 19.13 -10.04
N ALA A 264 -11.55 20.04 -9.96
CA ALA A 264 -11.64 21.06 -8.94
C ALA A 264 -11.77 20.49 -7.52
N ASP A 265 -12.55 19.41 -7.33
CA ASP A 265 -12.67 18.72 -6.05
C ASP A 265 -11.33 18.13 -5.57
N ILE A 266 -10.56 17.53 -6.49
CA ILE A 266 -9.22 17.01 -6.19
C ILE A 266 -8.25 18.15 -5.88
N ASP A 267 -8.33 19.26 -6.61
CA ASP A 267 -7.51 20.45 -6.34
C ASP A 267 -7.84 21.11 -5.01
N ALA A 268 -9.10 21.11 -4.58
CA ALA A 268 -9.50 21.58 -3.26
C ALA A 268 -8.81 20.79 -2.13
N ALA A 269 -8.58 19.49 -2.34
CA ALA A 269 -7.88 18.62 -1.41
C ALA A 269 -6.35 18.66 -1.54
N THR A 270 -5.81 19.10 -2.68
CA THR A 270 -4.35 19.10 -2.95
C THR A 270 -3.73 20.49 -3.05
N GLY A 271 -4.53 21.56 -2.89
CA GLY A 271 -4.09 22.94 -3.00
C GLY A 271 -3.76 23.38 -4.43
N GLY A 272 -4.47 22.86 -5.44
CA GLY A 272 -4.24 23.19 -6.86
C GLY A 272 -3.07 22.45 -7.52
N TRP A 273 -2.38 21.58 -6.78
CA TRP A 273 -1.24 20.83 -7.29
C TRP A 273 -1.61 19.86 -8.41
N PHE A 274 -2.81 19.26 -8.37
CA PHE A 274 -3.22 18.27 -9.35
C PHE A 274 -3.38 18.91 -10.73
N SER A 275 -4.09 20.05 -10.82
CA SER A 275 -4.18 20.83 -12.06
C SER A 275 -2.82 21.30 -12.57
N GLN A 276 -1.92 21.75 -11.68
CA GLN A 276 -0.58 22.14 -12.08
C GLN A 276 0.18 20.97 -12.74
N LYS A 277 0.09 19.77 -12.16
CA LYS A 277 0.71 18.57 -12.72
C LYS A 277 0.10 18.14 -14.04
N LEU A 278 -1.20 18.30 -14.22
CA LEU A 278 -1.85 18.06 -15.51
C LEU A 278 -1.26 18.97 -16.59
N VAL A 279 -1.12 20.27 -16.31
CA VAL A 279 -0.50 21.24 -17.24
C VAL A 279 0.95 20.86 -17.57
N GLU A 280 1.75 20.47 -16.57
CA GLU A 280 3.13 20.00 -16.76
C GLU A 280 3.22 18.75 -17.67
N SER A 281 2.21 17.88 -17.61
CA SER A 281 2.08 16.70 -18.47
C SER A 281 1.50 17.00 -19.87
N GLY A 282 1.21 18.27 -20.16
CA GLY A 282 0.60 18.71 -21.43
C GLY A 282 -0.91 18.47 -21.51
N ARG A 283 -1.60 18.37 -20.36
CA ARG A 283 -3.04 18.16 -20.27
C ARG A 283 -3.75 19.43 -19.79
N ALA A 284 -4.94 19.66 -20.33
CA ALA A 284 -5.81 20.72 -19.87
C ALA A 284 -6.40 20.35 -18.50
N PRO A 285 -6.34 21.23 -17.49
CA PRO A 285 -6.98 21.02 -16.21
C PRO A 285 -8.50 21.24 -16.28
N TYR A 286 -8.94 22.13 -17.18
CA TYR A 286 -10.34 22.42 -17.49
C TYR A 286 -10.56 22.50 -19.00
#